data_AF-A0A7V5SHJ2-F1
#
_entry.id   AF-A0A7V5SHJ2-F1
#
_cell.length_a   1.000
_cell.length_b   1.000
_cell.length_c   1.000
_cell.angle_alpha   90.00
_cell.angle_beta   90.00
_cell.angle_gamma   90.00
#
_symmetry.space_group_name_H-M   'P 1'
#
loop_
_entity.id
_entity.type
_entity.pdbx_description
1 polymer ?
#
loop_
_entity_poly.entity_id
_entity_poly.type
_entity_poly.pdbx_seq_one_letter_code
_entity_poly.pdbx_strand_id
1 'polypeptide(L)'
;MIRRLFAAGIAFLTVSCHSGWDTEEERFAQTYAEILVVRELYPDTALGNARVRTLLRQYGYRGEEEFRQHFLTFAREPARLRRILDSAATRAERMLQDSLRYRPR
;
A
#
# COMPACT_ATOMS: atom_id res chain seq x y z
N MET A 1 -25.88 -27.59 44.59
CA MET A 1 -26.89 -27.14 43.61
C MET A 1 -26.58 -25.72 43.17
N ILE A 2 -26.18 -25.59 41.90
CA ILE A 2 -26.29 -24.45 40.97
C ILE A 2 -26.01 -23.04 41.52
N ARG A 3 -24.85 -22.48 41.16
CA ARG A 3 -24.63 -21.03 41.15
C ARG A 3 -24.03 -20.60 39.80
N ARG A 4 -24.96 -20.44 38.85
CA ARG A 4 -25.01 -19.53 37.70
C ARG A 4 -23.66 -19.11 37.10
N LEU A 5 -23.39 -19.71 35.94
CA LEU A 5 -22.51 -19.23 34.87
C LEU A 5 -22.74 -17.73 34.62
N PHE A 6 -21.76 -16.88 34.91
CA PHE A 6 -21.67 -15.56 34.31
C PHE A 6 -20.78 -15.68 33.08
N ALA A 7 -21.42 -15.97 31.95
CA ALA A 7 -20.84 -15.83 30.63
C ALA A 7 -20.68 -14.33 30.34
N ALA A 8 -19.51 -13.77 30.67
CA ALA A 8 -19.08 -12.49 30.15
C ALA A 8 -18.51 -12.71 28.74
N GLY A 9 -19.41 -12.85 27.76
CA GLY A 9 -19.04 -12.83 26.35
C GLY A 9 -18.59 -11.43 25.97
N ILE A 10 -17.28 -11.20 25.99
CA ILE A 10 -16.67 -10.03 25.36
C ILE A 10 -16.85 -10.22 23.85
N ALA A 11 -17.93 -9.64 23.33
CA ALA A 11 -18.11 -9.42 21.90
C ALA A 11 -17.03 -8.43 21.47
N PHE A 12 -15.88 -8.95 21.04
CA PHE A 12 -14.86 -8.19 20.35
C PHE A 12 -15.42 -7.82 18.98
N LEU A 13 -16.10 -6.68 18.93
CA LEU A 13 -16.55 -6.03 17.70
C LEU A 13 -15.30 -5.62 16.93
N THR A 14 -14.76 -6.54 16.14
CA THR A 14 -13.83 -6.20 15.06
C THR A 14 -14.64 -5.43 14.02
N VAL A 15 -14.70 -4.12 14.21
CA VAL A 15 -15.02 -3.15 13.16
C VAL A 15 -13.94 -3.35 12.10
N SER A 16 -14.19 -4.28 11.18
CA SER A 16 -13.47 -4.35 9.93
C SER A 16 -13.86 -3.06 9.22
N CYS A 17 -12.94 -2.09 9.21
CA CYS A 17 -12.98 -0.97 8.28
C CYS A 17 -12.95 -1.54 6.87
N HIS A 18 -14.11 -1.96 6.37
CA HIS A 18 -14.32 -2.26 4.98
C HIS A 18 -14.43 -0.91 4.26
N SER A 19 -13.29 -0.21 4.15
CA SER A 19 -13.12 0.74 3.05
C SER A 19 -13.47 -0.04 1.79
N GLY A 20 -14.32 0.50 0.91
CA GLY A 20 -14.78 -0.18 -0.31
C GLY A 20 -13.69 -0.42 -1.37
N TRP A 21 -12.48 -0.72 -0.92
CA TRP A 21 -11.29 -1.10 -1.64
C TRP A 21 -11.07 -2.59 -1.43
N ASP A 22 -10.75 -3.30 -2.52
CA ASP A 22 -10.29 -4.67 -2.39
C ASP A 22 -8.84 -4.71 -1.85
N THR A 23 -8.44 -5.87 -1.33
CA THR A 23 -7.10 -6.05 -0.74
C THR A 23 -5.97 -5.91 -1.77
N GLU A 24 -6.26 -6.12 -3.06
CA GLU A 24 -5.28 -5.98 -4.14
C GLU A 24 -5.08 -4.52 -4.53
N GLU A 25 -6.15 -3.71 -4.59
CA GLU A 25 -6.10 -2.27 -4.80
C GLU A 25 -5.27 -1.58 -3.71
N GLU A 26 -5.51 -1.97 -2.46
CA GLU A 26 -4.78 -1.41 -1.32
C GLU A 26 -3.29 -1.75 -1.39
N ARG A 27 -2.97 -3.02 -1.67
CA ARG A 27 -1.59 -3.46 -1.90
C ARG A 27 -0.96 -2.71 -3.07
N PHE A 28 -1.68 -2.56 -4.18
CA PHE A 28 -1.18 -1.87 -5.37
C PHE A 28 -0.91 -0.40 -5.10
N ALA A 29 -1.86 0.34 -4.50
CA ALA A 29 -1.68 1.75 -4.18
C ALA A 29 -0.52 1.97 -3.22
N GLN A 30 -0.39 1.13 -2.20
CA GLN A 30 0.73 1.20 -1.27
C GLN A 30 2.07 0.95 -1.97
N THR A 31 2.14 -0.08 -2.81
CA THR A 31 3.36 -0.40 -3.56
C THR A 31 3.72 0.74 -4.53
N TYR A 32 2.73 1.28 -5.25
CA TYR A 32 2.95 2.39 -6.18
C TYR A 32 3.43 3.65 -5.46
N ALA A 33 2.87 3.96 -4.28
CA ALA A 33 3.32 5.08 -3.45
C ALA A 33 4.82 4.95 -3.08
N GLU A 34 5.25 3.78 -2.64
CA GLU A 34 6.67 3.55 -2.32
C GLU A 34 7.57 3.59 -3.55
N ILE A 35 7.09 3.15 -4.72
CA ILE A 35 7.84 3.32 -5.97
C ILE A 35 8.08 4.80 -6.28
N LEU A 36 7.06 5.66 -6.08
CA LEU A 36 7.21 7.11 -6.26
C LEU A 36 8.26 7.67 -5.31
N VAL A 37 8.21 7.30 -4.02
CA VAL A 37 9.19 7.72 -3.00
C VAL A 37 10.60 7.27 -3.38
N VAL A 38 10.78 6.01 -3.77
CA VAL A 38 12.07 5.48 -4.19
C VAL A 38 12.63 6.25 -5.39
N ARG A 39 11.80 6.58 -6.39
CA ARG A 39 12.23 7.33 -7.57
C ARG A 39 12.62 8.77 -7.25
N GLU A 40 11.94 9.39 -6.29
CA GLU A 40 12.30 10.72 -5.80
C GLU A 40 13.62 10.71 -5.02
N LEU A 41 13.82 9.72 -4.13
CA LEU A 41 15.01 9.62 -3.29
C LEU A 41 16.26 9.12 -4.02
N TYR A 42 16.08 8.35 -5.11
CA TYR A 42 17.17 7.77 -5.88
C TYR A 42 17.01 8.09 -7.37
N PRO A 43 17.39 9.32 -7.82
CA PRO A 43 17.28 9.74 -9.22
C PRO A 43 18.17 8.94 -10.17
N ASP A 44 19.24 8.32 -9.65
CA ASP A 44 20.05 7.37 -10.40
C ASP A 44 19.19 6.17 -10.82
N THR A 45 18.97 6.03 -12.13
CA THR A 45 18.07 5.03 -12.68
C THR A 45 18.49 3.60 -12.37
N ALA A 46 19.79 3.30 -12.27
CA ALA A 46 20.26 1.94 -11.97
C ALA A 46 19.99 1.57 -10.50
N LEU A 47 20.34 2.47 -9.58
CA LEU A 47 20.08 2.30 -8.15
C LEU A 47 18.58 2.28 -7.85
N GLY A 48 17.83 3.22 -8.42
CA GLY A 48 16.37 3.29 -8.29
C GLY A 48 15.69 2.01 -8.77
N ASN A 49 16.08 1.47 -9.93
CA ASN A 49 15.54 0.22 -10.45
C ASN A 49 15.86 -0.98 -9.55
N ALA A 50 17.06 -1.05 -8.99
CA ALA A 50 17.42 -2.11 -8.03
C ALA A 50 16.58 -2.06 -6.75
N ARG A 51 16.29 -0.84 -6.26
CA ARG A 51 15.41 -0.61 -5.10
C ARG A 51 13.97 -0.97 -5.41
N VAL A 52 13.42 -0.54 -6.55
CA VAL A 52 12.05 -0.90 -6.98
C VAL A 52 11.88 -2.42 -7.08
N ARG A 53 12.85 -3.14 -7.68
CA ARG A 53 12.77 -4.61 -7.72
C ARG A 53 12.74 -5.26 -6.34
N THR A 54 13.45 -4.69 -5.37
CA THR A 54 13.47 -5.18 -4.00
C THR A 54 12.14 -4.92 -3.30
N LEU A 55 11.61 -3.70 -3.47
CA LEU A 55 10.31 -3.28 -2.98
C LEU A 55 9.18 -4.18 -3.51
N LEU A 56 9.13 -4.44 -4.82
CA LEU A 56 8.12 -5.31 -5.42
C LEU A 56 8.09 -6.70 -4.76
N ARG A 57 9.26 -7.29 -4.48
CA ARG A 57 9.32 -8.58 -3.79
C ARG A 57 8.84 -8.51 -2.34
N GLN A 58 9.12 -7.41 -1.64
CA GLN A 58 8.63 -7.20 -0.26
C GLN A 58 7.10 -7.17 -0.20
N TYR A 59 6.47 -6.63 -1.24
CA TYR A 59 5.01 -6.62 -1.41
C TYR A 59 4.43 -7.92 -2.01
N GLY A 60 5.26 -8.94 -2.20
CA GLY A 60 4.83 -10.26 -2.69
C GLY A 60 4.65 -10.36 -4.20
N TYR A 61 5.11 -9.38 -4.98
CA TYR A 61 5.15 -9.51 -6.44
C TYR A 61 6.34 -10.37 -6.87
N ARG A 62 6.13 -11.23 -7.88
CA ARG A 62 7.15 -12.03 -8.56
C ARG A 62 8.10 -11.18 -9.39
N GLY A 63 7.68 -9.98 -9.78
CA GLY A 63 8.50 -9.02 -10.50
C GLY A 63 7.69 -7.87 -11.08
N GLU A 64 8.35 -7.04 -11.87
CA GLU A 64 7.75 -5.87 -12.51
C GLU A 64 6.64 -6.24 -13.50
N GLU A 65 6.74 -7.40 -14.15
CA GLU A 65 5.70 -7.88 -15.07
C GLU A 65 4.36 -8.07 -14.36
N GLU A 66 4.34 -8.74 -13.21
CA GLU A 66 3.10 -8.96 -12.45
C GLU A 66 2.49 -7.64 -11.97
N PHE A 67 3.33 -6.72 -11.47
CA PHE A 67 2.90 -5.39 -11.08
C PHE A 67 2.31 -4.60 -12.27
N ARG A 68 2.96 -4.68 -13.44
CA ARG A 68 2.45 -4.08 -14.68
C ARG A 68 1.12 -4.68 -15.10
N GLN A 69 0.93 -5.99 -14.97
CA GLN A 69 -0.37 -6.61 -15.28
C GLN A 69 -1.49 -6.11 -14.36
N HIS A 70 -1.20 -5.85 -13.07
CA HIS A 70 -2.16 -5.23 -12.16
C HIS A 70 -2.52 -3.81 -12.62
N PHE A 71 -1.52 -3.01 -12.97
CA PHE A 71 -1.76 -1.67 -13.54
C PHE A 71 -2.67 -1.75 -14.78
N LEU A 72 -2.37 -2.64 -15.73
CA LEU A 72 -3.16 -2.83 -16.94
C LEU A 72 -4.58 -3.32 -16.65
N THR A 73 -4.75 -4.14 -15.61
CA THR A 73 -6.06 -4.60 -15.16
C THR A 73 -6.90 -3.44 -14.63
N PHE A 74 -6.34 -2.62 -13.74
CA PHE A 74 -7.02 -1.44 -13.21
C PHE A 74 -7.26 -0.37 -14.29
N ALA A 75 -6.38 -0.26 -15.28
CA ALA A 75 -6.51 0.67 -16.40
C ALA A 75 -7.72 0.41 -17.29
N ARG A 76 -8.33 -0.78 -17.24
CA ARG A 76 -9.59 -1.10 -17.95
C ARG A 76 -10.75 -0.25 -17.47
N GLU A 77 -10.69 0.26 -16.25
CA GLU A 77 -11.65 1.17 -15.65
C GLU A 77 -10.95 2.47 -15.24
N PRO A 78 -10.87 3.48 -16.13
CA PRO A 78 -10.05 4.67 -15.88
C PRO A 78 -10.38 5.42 -14.58
N ALA A 79 -11.67 5.50 -14.22
CA ALA A 79 -12.10 6.11 -12.96
C ALA A 79 -11.61 5.33 -11.73
N ARG A 80 -11.53 3.99 -11.83
CA ARG A 80 -10.98 3.12 -10.79
C ARG A 80 -9.48 3.34 -10.65
N LEU A 81 -8.73 3.27 -11.75
CA LEU A 81 -7.29 3.53 -11.75
C LEU A 81 -6.97 4.92 -11.19
N ARG A 82 -7.72 5.95 -11.59
CA ARG A 82 -7.51 7.31 -11.09
C ARG A 82 -7.61 7.37 -9.56
N ARG A 83 -8.66 6.79 -8.96
CA ARG A 83 -8.81 6.75 -7.50
C ARG A 83 -7.63 6.04 -6.81
N ILE A 84 -7.13 4.97 -7.41
CA ILE A 84 -5.98 4.22 -6.89
C ILE A 84 -4.72 5.08 -6.93
N LEU A 85 -4.44 5.73 -8.05
CA LEU A 85 -3.26 6.57 -8.22
C LEU A 85 -3.30 7.86 -7.37
N ASP A 86 -4.47 8.49 -7.26
CA ASP A 86 -4.67 9.67 -6.40
C ASP A 86 -4.36 9.32 -4.93
N SER A 87 -4.86 8.17 -4.45
CA SER A 87 -4.53 7.65 -3.12
C SER A 87 -3.03 7.39 -2.96
N ALA A 88 -2.41 6.74 -3.95
CA ALA A 88 -0.97 6.46 -3.94
C ALA A 88 -0.13 7.75 -3.89
N ALA A 89 -0.51 8.79 -4.65
CA ALA A 89 0.16 10.09 -4.64
C ALA A 89 0.06 10.76 -3.26
N THR A 90 -1.14 10.83 -2.67
CA THR A 90 -1.31 11.40 -1.32
C THR A 90 -0.52 10.63 -0.25
N ARG A 91 -0.36 9.31 -0.40
CA ARG A 91 0.49 8.50 0.48
C ARG A 91 1.96 8.84 0.28
N ALA A 92 2.44 8.88 -0.96
CA ALA A 92 3.82 9.20 -1.29
C ALA A 92 4.22 10.58 -0.77
N GLU A 93 3.35 11.59 -0.89
CA GLU A 93 3.58 12.92 -0.33
C GLU A 93 3.79 12.89 1.18
N ARG A 94 2.93 12.16 1.91
CA ARG A 94 3.08 11.98 3.37
C ARG A 94 4.40 11.30 3.73
N MET A 95 4.74 10.23 3.03
CA MET A 95 5.98 9.48 3.25
C MET A 95 7.23 10.35 2.98
N LEU A 96 7.21 11.17 1.92
CA LEU A 96 8.28 12.10 1.62
C LEU A 96 8.40 13.17 2.70
N GLN A 97 7.29 13.77 3.12
CA GLN A 97 7.30 14.75 4.21
C GLN A 97 7.90 14.18 5.50
N ASP A 98 7.52 12.96 5.87
CA ASP A 98 8.06 12.29 7.05
C ASP A 98 9.57 11.98 6.90
N SER A 99 9.99 11.54 5.72
CA SER A 99 11.41 11.29 5.43
C SER A 99 12.27 12.55 5.50
N LEU A 100 11.73 13.70 5.07
CA LEU A 100 12.40 14.99 5.13
C LEU A 100 12.46 15.55 6.55
N ARG A 101 11.42 15.32 7.36
CA ARG A 101 11.39 15.71 8.78
C ARG A 101 12.43 14.96 9.61
N TYR A 102 12.77 13.74 9.25
CA TYR A 102 13.72 12.91 10.00
C TYR A 102 15.19 13.06 9.59
N ARG A 103 15.54 13.98 8.66
CA ARG A 103 16.93 14.22 8.28
C ARG A 103 17.67 14.94 9.43
N PRO A 104 18.65 14.32 10.12
CA PRO A 104 19.45 15.02 11.11
C PRO A 104 20.21 16.16 10.42
N ARG A 105 20.19 17.35 11.02
CA ARG A 105 20.94 18.53 10.56
C ARG A 105 22.44 18.34 10.73
#